data_AF-A0A0D2JSN8-F1
#
_entry.id   AF-A0A0D2JSN8-F1
#
_cell.length_a   1.000
_cell.length_b   1.000
_cell.length_c   1.000
_cell.angle_alpha   90.00
_cell.angle_beta   90.00
_cell.angle_gamma   90.00
#
_symmetry.space_group_name_H-M   'P 1'
#
loop_
_entity.id
_entity.type
_entity.pdbx_description
1 polymer ?
#
loop_
_entity_poly.entity_id
_entity_poly.type
_entity_poly.pdbx_seq_one_letter_code
_entity_poly.pdbx_strand_id
1 'polypeptide(L)'
;MASKLVPQLVRQVTRTATRAPRRQLFHPRQFSTSPSSRSESLAVHRNTPENNPSIPFKFNETNLRLIDEITKRYPPQYKKAAVMPLLDLGQRQHGYTSISVMNEVARILEMPPMRVYEVATFYTMYNRNPVGKYFVQVCTTTPCMLGGCGSDVIMKACEEFLGIHSGQMTEDKLFSLLEVECLGACVNAPMVQINDDYYEDLTPETMKQLLQALKDSSTISGYDVSKVPRPGPQVYEGKQRMTCEPRAGQTTLLSEPYHSKDVLRADGEL
;
A
#
# COMPACT_ATOMS: atom_id res chain seq x y z
N MET A 1 58.25 73.84 9.44
CA MET A 1 59.19 74.13 10.54
C MET A 1 58.81 73.27 11.74
N ALA A 2 59.79 72.55 12.29
CA ALA A 2 59.86 71.86 13.61
C ALA A 2 58.61 71.10 14.10
N SER A 3 58.50 69.77 14.11
CA SER A 3 59.32 68.73 14.78
C SER A 3 59.46 68.89 16.30
N LYS A 4 59.22 67.76 17.01
CA LYS A 4 59.69 67.36 18.36
C LYS A 4 58.88 67.97 19.53
N LEU A 5 58.43 67.26 20.59
CA LEU A 5 59.03 66.17 21.37
C LEU A 5 57.97 65.53 22.32
N VAL A 6 58.23 64.27 22.69
CA VAL A 6 57.52 63.42 23.68
C VAL A 6 58.05 63.70 25.12
N PRO A 7 57.31 63.34 26.18
CA PRO A 7 57.78 62.28 27.12
C PRO A 7 56.61 61.38 27.60
N GLN A 8 56.66 60.04 27.59
CA GLN A 8 57.26 59.10 28.58
C GLN A 8 56.87 59.29 30.05
N LEU A 9 56.62 58.14 30.73
CA LEU A 9 56.39 57.86 32.16
C LEU A 9 54.89 57.74 32.54
N VAL A 10 54.36 56.72 33.23
CA VAL A 10 54.89 55.63 34.07
C VAL A 10 53.96 54.41 34.00
N ARG A 11 54.58 53.23 34.01
CA ARG A 11 54.03 51.88 34.30
C ARG A 11 53.12 51.86 35.54
N GLN A 12 51.89 51.37 35.42
CA GLN A 12 51.31 50.53 36.45
C GLN A 12 50.64 49.30 35.85
N VAL A 13 51.19 48.15 36.23
CA VAL A 13 50.72 46.82 35.93
C VAL A 13 49.62 46.50 36.95
N THR A 14 48.37 46.56 36.53
CA THR A 14 47.30 45.82 37.22
C THR A 14 47.12 44.51 36.49
N ARG A 15 47.64 43.43 37.08
CA ARG A 15 47.27 42.07 36.71
C ARG A 15 45.75 41.96 36.84
N THR A 16 45.02 42.05 35.74
CA THR A 16 43.67 41.50 35.70
C THR A 16 43.83 40.01 35.92
N ALA A 17 43.37 39.52 37.08
CA ALA A 17 43.29 38.10 37.34
C ALA A 17 42.55 37.46 36.16
N THR A 18 43.28 36.66 35.38
CA THR A 18 42.67 35.77 34.40
C THR A 18 41.70 34.90 35.19
N ARG A 19 40.39 35.13 35.03
CA ARG A 19 39.38 34.16 35.44
C ARG A 19 39.83 32.84 34.84
N ALA A 20 40.22 31.89 35.69
CA ALA A 20 40.45 30.52 35.25
C ALA A 20 39.26 30.12 34.38
N PRO A 21 39.46 29.50 33.20
CA PRO A 21 38.33 29.00 32.43
C PRO A 21 37.56 28.09 33.38
N ARG A 22 36.32 28.48 33.71
CA ARG A 22 35.40 27.66 34.48
C ARG A 22 35.43 26.31 33.80
N ARG A 23 35.99 25.29 34.48
CA ARG A 23 36.08 23.91 33.99
C ARG A 23 34.77 23.65 33.27
N GLN A 24 34.80 23.51 31.94
CA GLN A 24 33.63 23.02 31.24
C GLN A 24 33.38 21.67 31.89
N LEU A 25 32.36 21.62 32.76
CA LEU A 25 31.87 20.37 33.29
C LEU A 25 31.55 19.57 32.04
N PHE A 26 32.32 18.50 31.83
CA PHE A 26 32.06 17.50 30.80
C PHE A 26 30.55 17.26 30.84
N HIS A 27 29.82 17.83 29.90
CA HIS A 27 28.44 17.44 29.68
C HIS A 27 28.60 16.09 29.00
N PRO A 28 28.35 14.96 29.69
CA PRO A 28 28.28 13.70 28.99
C PRO A 28 27.27 13.93 27.86
N ARG A 29 27.66 13.64 26.62
CA ARG A 29 26.70 13.58 25.51
C ARG A 29 25.56 12.72 26.02
N GLN A 30 24.38 13.30 26.20
CA GLN A 30 23.21 12.52 26.51
C GLN A 30 23.05 11.56 25.33
N PHE A 31 23.21 10.26 25.59
CA PHE A 31 22.89 9.24 24.62
C PHE A 31 21.40 9.38 24.32
N SER A 32 21.08 10.03 23.20
CA SER A 32 19.73 9.99 22.66
C SER A 32 19.56 8.62 22.02
N THR A 33 18.91 7.71 22.73
CA THR A 33 18.39 6.49 22.13
C THR A 33 17.12 6.90 21.40
N SER A 34 17.21 7.23 20.12
CA SER A 34 16.02 7.22 19.28
C SER A 34 15.41 5.81 19.39
N PRO A 35 14.11 5.66 19.67
CA PRO A 35 13.49 4.34 19.59
C PRO A 35 13.80 3.76 18.20
N SER A 36 14.13 2.48 18.15
CA SER A 36 14.25 1.81 16.85
C SER A 36 12.91 1.95 16.15
N SER A 37 12.88 2.71 15.04
CA SER A 37 11.75 2.67 14.13
C SER A 37 11.70 1.26 13.59
N ARG A 38 10.75 0.47 14.10
CA ARG A 38 10.52 -0.88 13.61
C ARG A 38 9.74 -0.72 12.32
N SER A 39 10.31 -1.19 11.21
CA SER A 39 9.57 -1.32 9.96
C SER A 39 8.36 -2.22 10.18
N GLU A 40 7.20 -1.80 9.68
CA GLU A 40 5.96 -2.57 9.74
C GLU A 40 6.12 -3.94 9.04
N SER A 41 6.90 -3.98 7.95
CA SER A 41 7.26 -5.22 7.26
C SER A 41 8.78 -5.45 7.25
N LEU A 42 9.21 -6.68 7.53
CA LEU A 42 10.62 -7.08 7.50
C LEU A 42 11.04 -7.39 6.07
N ALA A 43 12.06 -6.72 5.53
CA ALA A 43 12.62 -7.02 4.21
C ALA A 43 13.61 -8.21 4.19
N VAL A 44 13.67 -8.98 5.28
CA VAL A 44 14.52 -10.17 5.42
C VAL A 44 13.65 -11.39 5.70
N HIS A 45 14.01 -12.54 5.12
CA HIS A 45 13.33 -13.80 5.38
C HIS A 45 14.00 -14.53 6.55
N ARG A 46 13.17 -15.09 7.44
CA ARG A 46 13.59 -16.05 8.47
C ARG A 46 12.70 -17.27 8.32
N ASN A 47 13.32 -18.45 8.31
CA ASN A 47 12.58 -19.69 8.15
C ASN A 47 11.63 -19.88 9.34
N THR A 48 10.35 -20.02 9.05
CA THR A 48 9.33 -20.45 10.02
C THR A 48 8.83 -21.84 9.64
N PRO A 49 8.15 -22.55 10.55
CA PRO A 49 7.54 -23.84 10.22
C PRO A 49 6.57 -23.77 9.03
N GLU A 50 5.91 -22.63 8.85
CA GLU A 50 4.89 -22.39 7.81
C GLU A 50 5.46 -21.78 6.52
N ASN A 51 6.63 -21.11 6.58
CA ASN A 51 7.27 -20.45 5.44
C ASN A 51 8.78 -20.73 5.47
N ASN A 52 9.21 -21.75 4.73
CA ASN A 52 10.60 -22.16 4.56
C ASN A 52 10.80 -22.79 3.17
N PRO A 53 12.02 -22.79 2.62
CA PRO A 53 12.29 -23.29 1.26
C PRO A 53 12.11 -24.80 1.10
N SER A 54 11.99 -25.55 2.19
CA SER A 54 11.80 -27.00 2.15
C SER A 54 10.34 -27.40 1.90
N ILE A 55 9.37 -26.49 2.10
CA ILE A 55 7.96 -26.74 1.81
C ILE A 55 7.78 -26.76 0.29
N PRO A 56 7.33 -27.88 -0.31
CA PRO A 56 7.14 -27.95 -1.75
C PRO A 56 5.92 -27.11 -2.15
N PHE A 57 6.10 -26.21 -3.10
CA PHE A 57 5.01 -25.51 -3.79
C PHE A 57 5.09 -25.83 -5.28
N LYS A 58 3.94 -26.16 -5.88
CA LYS A 58 3.79 -26.37 -7.31
C LYS A 58 2.51 -25.73 -7.80
N PHE A 59 2.56 -25.18 -9.01
CA PHE A 59 1.36 -24.65 -9.66
C PHE A 59 0.40 -25.77 -10.06
N ASN A 60 -0.90 -25.48 -9.93
CA ASN A 60 -1.95 -26.36 -10.42
C ASN A 60 -1.94 -26.43 -11.95
N GLU A 61 -2.51 -27.49 -12.55
CA GLU A 61 -2.53 -27.67 -14.01
C GLU A 61 -3.15 -26.49 -14.76
N THR A 62 -4.23 -25.91 -14.23
CA THR A 62 -4.86 -24.71 -14.80
C THR A 62 -3.90 -23.52 -14.81
N ASN A 63 -3.16 -23.31 -13.72
CA ASN A 63 -2.21 -22.22 -13.59
C ASN A 63 -0.98 -22.43 -14.47
N LEU A 64 -0.54 -23.68 -14.68
CA LEU A 64 0.53 -23.99 -15.62
C LEU A 64 0.17 -23.59 -17.07
N ARG A 65 -1.09 -23.77 -17.49
CA ARG A 65 -1.57 -23.30 -18.80
C ARG A 65 -1.53 -21.77 -18.89
N LEU A 66 -1.99 -21.08 -17.85
CA LEU A 66 -1.94 -19.61 -17.78
C LEU A 66 -0.50 -19.09 -17.81
N ILE A 67 0.44 -19.78 -17.15
CA ILE A 67 1.86 -19.43 -17.17
C ILE A 67 2.43 -19.51 -18.60
N ASP A 68 2.08 -20.54 -19.35
CA ASP A 68 2.50 -20.68 -20.76
C ASP A 68 1.93 -19.54 -21.61
N GLU A 69 0.66 -19.18 -21.44
CA GLU A 69 0.04 -18.03 -22.11
C GLU A 69 0.70 -16.70 -21.76
N ILE A 70 1.00 -16.47 -20.49
CA ILE A 70 1.67 -15.24 -20.02
C ILE A 70 3.08 -15.17 -20.59
N THR A 71 3.82 -16.28 -20.58
CA THR A 71 5.19 -16.32 -21.08
C THR A 71 5.25 -16.01 -22.58
N LYS A 72 4.25 -16.46 -23.36
CA LYS A 72 4.13 -16.16 -24.80
C LYS A 72 3.90 -14.68 -25.13
N ARG A 73 3.44 -13.87 -24.18
CA ARG A 73 3.29 -12.40 -24.37
C ARG A 73 4.66 -11.71 -24.47
N TYR A 74 5.72 -12.35 -24.00
CA TYR A 74 7.06 -11.80 -23.98
C TYR A 74 7.96 -12.52 -24.99
N PRO A 75 8.94 -11.83 -25.58
CA PRO A 75 9.95 -12.49 -26.42
C PRO A 75 10.71 -13.57 -25.62
N PRO A 76 11.13 -14.67 -26.27
CA PRO A 76 11.73 -15.81 -25.58
C PRO A 76 13.00 -15.44 -24.81
N GLN A 77 13.80 -14.50 -25.33
CA GLN A 77 15.00 -13.99 -24.65
C GLN A 77 14.70 -13.15 -23.39
N TYR A 78 13.46 -12.68 -23.22
CA TYR A 78 13.04 -11.80 -22.12
C TYR A 78 11.93 -12.42 -21.26
N LYS A 79 11.88 -13.75 -21.13
CA LYS A 79 10.91 -14.44 -20.26
C LYS A 79 10.88 -13.93 -18.81
N LYS A 80 11.99 -13.39 -18.31
CA LYS A 80 12.08 -12.73 -16.99
C LYS A 80 11.06 -11.60 -16.78
N ALA A 81 10.54 -10.99 -17.85
CA ALA A 81 9.51 -9.96 -17.77
C ALA A 81 8.17 -10.50 -17.21
N ALA A 82 7.95 -11.82 -17.29
CA ALA A 82 6.77 -12.48 -16.74
C ALA A 82 6.84 -12.68 -15.20
N VAL A 83 7.88 -12.21 -14.51
CA VAL A 83 8.04 -12.41 -13.05
C VAL A 83 6.87 -11.85 -12.24
N MET A 84 6.38 -10.66 -12.58
CA MET A 84 5.28 -10.02 -11.86
C MET A 84 3.96 -10.79 -11.97
N PRO A 85 3.46 -11.12 -13.18
CA PRO A 85 2.20 -11.87 -13.30
C PRO A 85 2.31 -13.30 -12.76
N LEU A 86 3.49 -13.95 -12.82
CA LEU A 86 3.67 -15.28 -12.24
C LEU A 86 3.68 -15.26 -10.71
N LEU A 87 4.28 -14.24 -10.09
CA LEU A 87 4.20 -14.04 -8.65
C LEU A 87 2.77 -13.79 -8.19
N ASP A 88 2.02 -12.97 -8.92
CA ASP A 88 0.60 -12.69 -8.62
C ASP A 88 -0.24 -13.97 -8.72
N LEU A 89 -0.04 -14.78 -9.77
CA LEU A 89 -0.71 -16.07 -9.92
C LEU A 89 -0.37 -17.04 -8.78
N GLY A 90 0.89 -17.06 -8.34
CA GLY A 90 1.34 -17.85 -7.20
C GLY A 90 0.68 -17.41 -5.90
N GLN A 91 0.58 -16.09 -5.68
CA GLN A 91 -0.12 -15.52 -4.54
C GLN A 91 -1.62 -15.84 -4.58
N ARG A 92 -2.28 -15.77 -5.74
CA ARG A 92 -3.70 -16.14 -5.87
C ARG A 92 -3.96 -17.62 -5.56
N GLN A 93 -3.02 -18.50 -5.93
CA GLN A 93 -3.14 -19.94 -5.64
C GLN A 93 -2.87 -20.26 -4.15
N HIS A 94 -1.85 -19.66 -3.56
CA HIS A 94 -1.39 -19.98 -2.19
C HIS A 94 -2.01 -19.09 -1.11
N GLY A 95 -2.58 -17.95 -1.49
CA GLY A 95 -3.08 -16.88 -0.60
C GLY A 95 -2.03 -15.79 -0.28
N TYR A 96 -0.75 -16.15 -0.30
CA TYR A 96 0.37 -15.23 -0.08
C TYR A 96 1.62 -15.70 -0.83
N THR A 97 2.58 -14.82 -1.04
CA THR A 97 3.85 -15.11 -1.71
C THR A 97 4.86 -15.70 -0.71
N SER A 98 4.81 -17.02 -0.51
CA SER A 98 5.80 -17.75 0.31
C SER A 98 7.16 -17.85 -0.39
N ILE A 99 8.21 -18.18 0.37
CA ILE A 99 9.56 -18.34 -0.19
C ILE A 99 9.60 -19.46 -1.24
N SER A 100 8.79 -20.51 -1.08
CA SER A 100 8.65 -21.61 -2.02
C SER A 100 7.98 -21.19 -3.33
N VAL A 101 6.96 -20.31 -3.26
CA VAL A 101 6.33 -19.72 -4.45
C VAL A 101 7.38 -18.92 -5.25
N MET A 102 8.16 -18.09 -4.57
CA MET A 102 9.22 -17.29 -5.22
C MET A 102 10.27 -18.19 -5.89
N ASN A 103 10.69 -19.26 -5.23
CA ASN A 103 11.66 -20.22 -5.78
C ASN A 103 11.11 -20.97 -6.99
N GLU A 104 9.83 -21.35 -6.98
CA GLU A 104 9.20 -22.03 -8.11
C GLU A 104 9.06 -21.10 -9.32
N VAL A 105 8.69 -19.84 -9.11
CA VAL A 105 8.69 -18.82 -10.17
C VAL A 105 10.10 -18.61 -10.74
N ALA A 106 11.12 -18.54 -9.88
CA ALA A 106 12.52 -18.43 -10.31
C ALA A 106 12.94 -19.62 -11.18
N ARG A 107 12.52 -20.84 -10.82
CA ARG A 107 12.78 -22.07 -11.56
C ARG A 107 12.12 -22.05 -12.95
N ILE A 108 10.85 -21.64 -13.03
CA ILE A 108 10.09 -21.58 -14.29
C ILE A 108 10.69 -20.54 -15.25
N LEU A 109 11.09 -19.38 -14.73
CA LEU A 109 11.65 -18.30 -15.52
C LEU A 109 13.16 -18.43 -15.78
N GLU A 110 13.79 -19.48 -15.24
CA GLU A 110 15.24 -19.72 -15.30
C GLU A 110 16.05 -18.46 -14.91
N MET A 111 15.64 -17.81 -13.83
CA MET A 111 16.31 -16.62 -13.31
C MET A 111 16.79 -16.84 -11.86
N PRO A 112 17.83 -16.12 -11.39
CA PRO A 112 18.28 -16.24 -10.02
C PRO A 112 17.14 -15.91 -9.03
N PRO A 113 16.92 -16.72 -7.98
CA PRO A 113 15.85 -16.48 -6.99
C PRO A 113 15.92 -15.10 -6.35
N MET A 114 17.13 -14.57 -6.17
CA MET A 114 17.34 -13.23 -5.61
C MET A 114 16.61 -12.12 -6.40
N ARG A 115 16.54 -12.23 -7.72
CA ARG A 115 15.82 -11.25 -8.56
C ARG A 115 14.31 -11.31 -8.34
N VAL A 116 13.79 -12.51 -8.03
CA VAL A 116 12.37 -12.69 -7.68
C VAL A 116 12.10 -12.14 -6.28
N TYR A 117 13.02 -12.34 -5.34
CA TYR A 117 12.92 -11.77 -3.99
C TYR A 117 12.92 -10.25 -4.02
N GLU A 118 13.79 -9.62 -4.82
CA GLU A 118 13.81 -8.18 -5.04
C GLU A 118 12.43 -7.67 -5.46
N VAL A 119 11.83 -8.26 -6.50
CA VAL A 119 10.49 -7.89 -7.00
C VAL A 119 9.42 -8.10 -5.91
N ALA A 120 9.42 -9.24 -5.23
CA ALA A 120 8.43 -9.56 -4.21
C ALA A 120 8.54 -8.66 -2.96
N THR A 121 9.72 -8.11 -2.67
CA THR A 121 9.90 -7.14 -1.58
C THR A 121 9.65 -5.69 -1.99
N PHE A 122 9.78 -5.39 -3.28
CA PHE A 122 9.65 -4.04 -3.81
C PHE A 122 8.19 -3.62 -4.01
N TYR A 123 7.35 -4.50 -4.55
CA TYR A 123 5.93 -4.21 -4.78
C TYR A 123 5.09 -4.59 -3.56
N THR A 124 4.26 -3.65 -3.10
CA THR A 124 3.45 -3.78 -1.88
C THR A 124 2.30 -4.77 -1.99
N MET A 125 1.87 -5.12 -3.21
CA MET A 125 0.81 -6.11 -3.43
C MET A 125 1.24 -7.54 -3.07
N TYR A 126 2.54 -7.84 -3.07
CA TYR A 126 3.03 -9.18 -2.77
C TYR A 126 3.10 -9.40 -1.25
N ASN A 127 2.08 -10.08 -0.74
CA ASN A 127 1.99 -10.43 0.67
C ASN A 127 3.00 -11.54 1.00
N ARG A 128 4.03 -11.24 1.78
CA ARG A 128 5.07 -12.24 2.14
C ARG A 128 4.75 -13.03 3.41
N ASN A 129 3.77 -12.54 4.16
CA ASN A 129 3.23 -13.20 5.34
C ASN A 129 1.81 -13.71 5.02
N PRO A 130 1.32 -14.73 5.74
CA PRO A 130 -0.07 -15.16 5.64
C PRO A 130 -1.02 -13.99 5.94
N VAL A 131 -1.99 -13.78 5.07
CA VAL A 131 -3.07 -12.80 5.23
C VAL A 131 -4.40 -13.53 5.38
N GLY A 132 -5.37 -12.85 5.98
CA GLY A 132 -6.73 -13.35 6.09
C GLY A 132 -7.40 -13.51 4.73
N LYS A 133 -8.53 -14.23 4.69
CA LYS A 133 -9.31 -14.45 3.47
C LYS A 133 -9.76 -13.13 2.79
N TYR A 134 -10.08 -12.12 3.59
CA TYR A 134 -10.42 -10.78 3.14
C TYR A 134 -9.33 -9.80 3.57
N PHE A 135 -8.60 -9.30 2.60
CA PHE A 135 -7.55 -8.32 2.80
C PHE A 135 -8.14 -6.91 2.60
N VAL A 136 -8.42 -6.23 3.72
CA VAL A 136 -9.04 -4.91 3.79
C VAL A 136 -7.96 -3.84 3.73
N GLN A 137 -7.92 -3.11 2.63
CA GLN A 137 -6.93 -2.08 2.33
C GLN A 137 -7.61 -0.71 2.33
N VAL A 138 -7.35 0.09 3.37
CA VAL A 138 -7.97 1.42 3.54
C VAL A 138 -7.03 2.49 3.01
N CYS A 139 -7.51 3.30 2.08
CA CYS A 139 -6.73 4.41 1.53
C CYS A 139 -6.77 5.62 2.48
N THR A 140 -5.61 6.06 2.97
CA THR A 140 -5.48 7.20 3.91
C THR A 140 -4.76 8.42 3.31
N THR A 141 -4.52 8.41 1.99
CA THR A 141 -3.92 9.56 1.31
C THR A 141 -4.81 10.81 1.34
N THR A 142 -4.21 11.98 1.09
CA THR A 142 -4.84 13.29 1.26
C THR A 142 -6.25 13.42 0.66
N PRO A 143 -6.55 12.95 -0.57
CA PRO A 143 -7.91 13.04 -1.10
C PRO A 143 -8.94 12.23 -0.31
N CYS A 144 -8.56 11.04 0.18
CA CYS A 144 -9.43 10.22 1.02
C CYS A 144 -9.51 10.75 2.46
N MET A 145 -8.43 11.34 2.98
CA MET A 145 -8.39 11.98 4.29
C MET A 145 -9.32 13.20 4.36
N LEU A 146 -9.42 13.97 3.27
CA LEU A 146 -10.26 15.18 3.19
C LEU A 146 -11.66 14.92 2.59
N GLY A 147 -11.82 13.90 1.76
CA GLY A 147 -13.03 13.62 1.00
C GLY A 147 -14.11 12.89 1.81
N GLY A 148 -15.38 13.18 1.50
CA GLY A 148 -16.55 12.56 2.16
C GLY A 148 -16.51 12.75 3.68
N CYS A 149 -16.55 11.65 4.44
CA CYS A 149 -16.44 11.67 5.91
C CYS A 149 -15.00 11.60 6.43
N GLY A 150 -14.00 11.51 5.54
CA GLY A 150 -12.58 11.32 5.87
C GLY A 150 -12.19 9.86 6.12
N SER A 151 -11.07 9.44 5.57
CA SER A 151 -10.53 8.06 5.67
C SER A 151 -10.21 7.64 7.10
N ASP A 152 -9.80 8.57 7.96
CA ASP A 152 -9.45 8.28 9.36
C ASP A 152 -10.65 7.76 10.15
N VAL A 153 -11.84 8.26 9.82
CA VAL A 153 -13.10 7.81 10.44
C VAL A 153 -13.43 6.40 9.99
N ILE A 154 -13.17 6.09 8.71
CA ILE A 154 -13.36 4.75 8.15
C ILE A 154 -12.36 3.76 8.76
N MET A 155 -11.08 4.14 8.87
CA MET A 155 -10.05 3.32 9.50
C MET A 155 -10.44 2.98 10.95
N LYS A 156 -10.85 3.97 11.74
CA LYS A 156 -11.33 3.75 13.12
C LYS A 156 -12.55 2.83 13.16
N ALA A 157 -13.50 3.00 12.24
CA ALA A 157 -14.67 2.13 12.16
C ALA A 157 -14.29 0.66 11.87
N CYS A 158 -13.26 0.43 11.04
CA CYS A 158 -12.70 -0.89 10.79
C CYS A 158 -12.02 -1.47 12.03
N GLU A 159 -11.16 -0.70 12.69
CA GLU A 159 -10.45 -1.12 13.91
C GLU A 159 -11.43 -1.45 15.04
N GLU A 160 -12.44 -0.62 15.27
CA GLU A 160 -13.49 -0.85 16.28
C GLU A 160 -14.30 -2.11 16.02
N PHE A 161 -14.64 -2.38 14.75
CA PHE A 161 -15.46 -3.54 14.38
C PHE A 161 -14.67 -4.85 14.43
N LEU A 162 -13.42 -4.83 13.97
CA LEU A 162 -12.57 -6.02 13.88
C LEU A 162 -11.78 -6.29 15.16
N GLY A 163 -11.58 -5.28 16.01
CA GLY A 163 -10.78 -5.39 17.24
C GLY A 163 -9.27 -5.54 16.97
N ILE A 164 -8.78 -5.13 15.81
CA ILE A 164 -7.38 -5.22 15.39
C ILE A 164 -6.85 -3.86 14.93
N HIS A 165 -5.53 -3.70 14.90
CA HIS A 165 -4.87 -2.53 14.33
C HIS A 165 -4.40 -2.77 12.89
N SER A 166 -4.06 -1.69 12.18
CA SER A 166 -3.38 -1.78 10.88
C SER A 166 -2.15 -2.71 10.94
N GLY A 167 -2.00 -3.56 9.93
CA GLY A 167 -0.94 -4.56 9.80
C GLY A 167 -1.23 -5.90 10.51
N GLN A 168 -2.38 -6.03 11.19
CA GLN A 168 -2.75 -7.24 11.94
C GLN A 168 -3.81 -8.07 11.21
N MET A 169 -3.98 -9.30 11.69
CA MET A 169 -4.98 -10.26 11.21
C MET A 169 -5.85 -10.70 12.40
N THR A 170 -7.16 -10.82 12.17
CA THR A 170 -8.10 -11.37 13.16
C THR A 170 -7.73 -12.80 13.55
N GLU A 171 -8.02 -13.21 14.79
CA GLU A 171 -7.77 -14.58 15.27
C GLU A 171 -8.46 -15.65 14.40
N ASP A 172 -9.63 -15.31 13.84
CA ASP A 172 -10.41 -16.16 12.94
C ASP A 172 -9.76 -16.37 11.56
N LYS A 173 -8.63 -15.69 11.26
CA LYS A 173 -7.95 -15.67 9.95
C LYS A 173 -8.85 -15.23 8.78
N LEU A 174 -9.95 -14.54 9.08
CA LEU A 174 -10.90 -14.06 8.07
C LEU A 174 -10.51 -12.69 7.53
N PHE A 175 -10.15 -11.74 8.40
CA PHE A 175 -9.83 -10.39 8.00
C PHE A 175 -8.38 -10.02 8.33
N SER A 176 -7.78 -9.27 7.42
CA SER A 176 -6.53 -8.54 7.64
C SER A 176 -6.76 -7.09 7.29
N LEU A 177 -6.31 -6.18 8.15
CA LEU A 177 -6.46 -4.74 7.95
C LEU A 177 -5.11 -4.13 7.63
N LEU A 178 -5.02 -3.36 6.56
CA LEU A 178 -3.82 -2.62 6.20
C LEU A 178 -4.17 -1.20 5.73
N GLU A 179 -3.40 -0.25 6.20
CA GLU A 179 -3.35 1.10 5.65
C GLU A 179 -2.57 1.12 4.33
N VAL A 180 -3.19 1.65 3.28
CA VAL A 180 -2.56 1.73 1.96
C VAL A 180 -2.59 3.14 1.41
N GLU A 181 -1.73 3.35 0.42
CA GLU A 181 -1.62 4.59 -0.31
C GLU A 181 -2.77 4.78 -1.32
N CYS A 182 -2.61 5.72 -2.26
CA CYS A 182 -3.63 6.07 -3.23
C CYS A 182 -4.02 4.87 -4.12
N LEU A 183 -5.30 4.50 -4.08
CA LEU A 183 -5.89 3.43 -4.90
C LEU A 183 -6.56 3.96 -6.19
N GLY A 184 -6.42 5.25 -6.50
CA GLY A 184 -6.89 5.83 -7.77
C GLY A 184 -8.39 6.11 -7.89
N ALA A 185 -9.19 5.89 -6.83
CA ALA A 185 -10.62 6.20 -6.80
C ALA A 185 -10.94 7.52 -6.06
N CYS A 186 -10.13 8.56 -6.28
CA CYS A 186 -10.14 9.80 -5.48
C CYS A 186 -11.47 10.57 -5.57
N VAL A 187 -12.15 10.55 -6.72
CA VAL A 187 -13.46 11.21 -6.89
C VAL A 187 -14.57 10.49 -6.12
N ASN A 188 -14.30 9.26 -5.69
CA ASN A 188 -15.15 8.37 -4.89
C ASN A 188 -14.65 8.18 -3.45
N ALA A 189 -13.88 9.15 -2.96
CA ALA A 189 -13.43 9.18 -1.58
C ALA A 189 -14.60 9.30 -0.56
N PRO A 190 -14.53 8.62 0.60
CA PRO A 190 -13.49 7.66 1.02
C PRO A 190 -13.77 6.25 0.48
N MET A 191 -12.70 5.48 0.26
CA MET A 191 -12.79 4.16 -0.37
C MET A 191 -11.89 3.13 0.31
N VAL A 192 -12.23 1.87 0.12
CA VAL A 192 -11.52 0.70 0.62
C VAL A 192 -11.46 -0.35 -0.48
N GLN A 193 -10.32 -1.02 -0.63
CA GLN A 193 -10.19 -2.21 -1.45
C GLN A 193 -10.27 -3.46 -0.58
N ILE A 194 -11.10 -4.42 -0.97
CA ILE A 194 -11.15 -5.73 -0.33
C ILE A 194 -10.83 -6.77 -1.39
N ASN A 195 -9.65 -7.40 -1.27
CA ASN A 195 -9.10 -8.27 -2.31
C ASN A 195 -9.01 -7.55 -3.67
N ASP A 196 -9.83 -7.95 -4.66
CA ASP A 196 -9.85 -7.35 -6.00
C ASP A 196 -10.93 -6.25 -6.15
N ASP A 197 -11.85 -6.10 -5.18
CA ASP A 197 -13.03 -5.23 -5.31
C ASP A 197 -12.83 -3.88 -4.62
N TYR A 198 -13.27 -2.80 -5.29
CA TYR A 198 -13.33 -1.46 -4.70
C TYR A 198 -14.70 -1.20 -4.11
N TYR A 199 -14.72 -0.65 -2.90
CA TYR A 199 -15.90 -0.15 -2.23
C TYR A 199 -15.67 1.33 -1.94
N GLU A 200 -16.54 2.17 -2.49
CA GLU A 200 -16.29 3.61 -2.57
C GLU A 200 -17.47 4.40 -1.98
N ASP A 201 -17.31 5.71 -1.78
CA ASP A 201 -18.29 6.56 -1.10
C ASP A 201 -18.77 6.01 0.25
N LEU A 202 -17.81 5.52 1.05
CA LEU A 202 -18.11 4.84 2.29
C LEU A 202 -18.47 5.84 3.41
N THR A 203 -19.38 5.42 4.28
CA THR A 203 -19.57 5.97 5.62
C THR A 203 -19.18 4.92 6.66
N PRO A 204 -18.97 5.31 7.94
CA PRO A 204 -18.68 4.36 9.00
C PRO A 204 -19.75 3.26 9.14
N GLU A 205 -21.01 3.61 8.91
CA GLU A 205 -22.15 2.68 8.97
C GLU A 205 -22.12 1.70 7.80
N THR A 206 -21.94 2.20 6.56
CA THR A 206 -21.85 1.32 5.39
C THR A 206 -20.62 0.42 5.46
N MET A 207 -19.51 0.90 6.02
CA MET A 207 -18.31 0.09 6.23
C MET A 207 -18.56 -1.04 7.23
N LYS A 208 -19.19 -0.76 8.37
CA LYS A 208 -19.54 -1.79 9.36
C LYS A 208 -20.53 -2.81 8.79
N GLN A 209 -21.50 -2.36 7.99
CA GLN A 209 -22.41 -3.25 7.27
C GLN A 209 -21.69 -4.13 6.25
N LEU A 210 -20.74 -3.57 5.49
CA LEU A 210 -19.91 -4.31 4.54
C LEU A 210 -19.07 -5.40 5.23
N LEU A 211 -18.40 -5.06 6.34
CA LEU A 211 -17.61 -6.04 7.10
C LEU A 211 -18.48 -7.15 7.69
N GLN A 212 -19.65 -6.81 8.22
CA GLN A 212 -20.61 -7.79 8.72
C GLN A 212 -21.10 -8.72 7.60
N ALA A 213 -21.49 -8.17 6.45
CA ALA A 213 -21.92 -8.92 5.29
C ALA A 213 -20.84 -9.91 4.78
N LEU A 214 -19.57 -9.49 4.78
CA LEU A 214 -18.44 -10.35 4.43
C LEU A 214 -18.20 -11.45 5.46
N LYS A 215 -18.40 -11.17 6.74
CA LYS A 215 -18.31 -12.17 7.82
C LYS A 215 -19.42 -13.22 7.67
N ASP A 216 -20.65 -12.78 7.44
CA ASP A 216 -21.81 -13.66 7.28
C ASP A 216 -21.72 -14.50 6.00
N SER A 217 -21.21 -13.94 4.90
CA SER A 217 -20.98 -14.69 3.67
C SER A 217 -19.92 -15.79 3.85
N SER A 218 -18.97 -15.63 4.77
CA SER A 218 -17.90 -16.60 4.97
C SER A 218 -18.30 -17.86 5.76
N THR A 219 -19.39 -17.82 6.52
CA THR A 219 -19.76 -18.87 7.50
C THR A 219 -20.68 -19.97 6.91
N ILE A 220 -21.29 -19.76 5.75
CA ILE A 220 -22.49 -20.51 5.31
C ILE A 220 -22.19 -21.75 4.41
N SER A 221 -20.93 -22.14 4.17
CA SER A 221 -20.52 -23.20 3.21
C SER A 221 -20.33 -22.73 1.75
N GLY A 222 -19.78 -21.53 1.55
CA GLY A 222 -19.44 -21.00 0.23
C GLY A 222 -19.32 -19.47 0.26
N TYR A 223 -18.72 -18.86 -0.76
CA TYR A 223 -18.75 -17.41 -0.93
C TYR A 223 -20.08 -17.02 -1.60
N ASP A 224 -21.01 -16.51 -0.81
CA ASP A 224 -22.34 -16.10 -1.29
C ASP A 224 -22.30 -14.65 -1.76
N VAL A 225 -22.14 -14.46 -3.08
CA VAL A 225 -22.08 -13.15 -3.74
C VAL A 225 -23.35 -12.33 -3.48
N SER A 226 -24.49 -12.97 -3.23
CA SER A 226 -25.77 -12.28 -3.04
C SER A 226 -25.85 -11.47 -1.75
N LYS A 227 -25.00 -11.80 -0.77
CA LYS A 227 -25.00 -11.15 0.55
C LYS A 227 -24.02 -10.00 0.65
N VAL A 228 -23.06 -9.92 -0.27
CA VAL A 228 -22.03 -8.89 -0.26
C VAL A 228 -22.53 -7.66 -1.04
N PRO A 229 -22.35 -6.44 -0.54
CA PRO A 229 -22.64 -5.22 -1.29
C PRO A 229 -21.94 -5.22 -2.66
N ARG A 230 -22.57 -4.59 -3.66
CA ARG A 230 -21.98 -4.48 -5.00
C ARG A 230 -20.66 -3.68 -4.92
N PRO A 231 -19.57 -4.12 -5.58
CA PRO A 231 -18.39 -3.28 -5.76
C PRO A 231 -18.73 -1.96 -6.48
N GLY A 232 -18.05 -0.90 -6.08
CA GLY A 232 -18.22 0.47 -6.55
C GLY A 232 -18.78 1.42 -5.48
N PRO A 233 -19.37 2.55 -5.91
CA PRO A 233 -19.93 3.54 -5.00
C PRO A 233 -21.09 2.97 -4.18
N GLN A 234 -21.00 3.11 -2.86
CA GLN A 234 -22.05 2.73 -1.93
C GLN A 234 -23.09 3.85 -1.78
N VAL A 235 -24.20 3.52 -1.12
CA VAL A 235 -25.23 4.50 -0.81
C VAL A 235 -24.67 5.51 0.20
N TYR A 236 -24.68 6.78 -0.16
CA TYR A 236 -24.25 7.87 0.73
C TYR A 236 -25.34 8.95 0.75
N GLU A 237 -25.79 9.34 1.94
CA GLU A 237 -26.87 10.34 2.13
C GLU A 237 -28.16 9.99 1.34
N GLY A 238 -28.48 8.69 1.22
CA GLY A 238 -29.70 8.22 0.54
C GLY A 238 -29.66 8.30 -0.99
N LYS A 239 -28.52 8.67 -1.59
CA LYS A 239 -28.31 8.61 -3.04
C LYS A 239 -27.14 7.70 -3.34
N GLN A 240 -27.23 6.98 -4.46
CA GLN A 240 -26.15 6.15 -4.97
C GLN A 240 -25.86 6.58 -6.40
N ARG A 241 -24.60 6.95 -6.66
CA ARG A 241 -24.10 7.13 -8.02
C ARG A 241 -23.64 5.79 -8.58
N MET A 242 -23.63 5.67 -9.89
CA MET A 242 -23.27 4.46 -10.61
C MET A 242 -21.77 4.22 -10.58
N THR A 243 -20.98 5.26 -10.88
CA THR A 243 -19.52 5.22 -11.02
C THR A 243 -18.90 6.50 -10.47
N CYS A 244 -18.45 7.43 -11.33
CA CYS A 244 -17.73 8.65 -10.96
C CYS A 244 -18.48 9.94 -11.34
N GLU A 245 -19.75 9.85 -11.74
CA GLU A 245 -20.54 11.03 -12.08
C GLU A 245 -20.75 11.95 -10.86
N PRO A 246 -21.06 13.24 -11.08
CA PRO A 246 -21.38 14.14 -9.98
C PRO A 246 -22.56 13.61 -9.16
N ARG A 247 -22.46 13.70 -7.83
CA ARG A 247 -23.49 13.16 -6.91
C ARG A 247 -24.89 13.76 -7.12
N ALA A 248 -24.98 15.00 -7.62
CA ALA A 248 -26.25 15.66 -7.91
C ALA A 248 -26.93 15.16 -9.20
N GLY A 249 -26.29 14.24 -9.93
CA GLY A 249 -26.69 13.78 -11.25
C GLY A 249 -25.65 14.13 -12.30
N GLN A 250 -25.71 13.42 -13.42
CA GLN A 250 -24.78 13.60 -14.53
C GLN A 250 -24.96 15.00 -15.15
N THR A 251 -23.88 15.79 -15.20
CA THR A 251 -23.90 17.17 -15.75
C THR A 251 -23.35 17.24 -17.17
N THR A 252 -22.61 16.23 -17.62
CA THR A 252 -21.92 16.15 -18.92
C THR A 252 -22.12 14.77 -19.54
N LEU A 253 -21.85 14.61 -20.83
CA LEU A 253 -22.07 13.34 -21.57
C LEU A 253 -23.55 12.88 -21.56
N LEU A 254 -24.48 13.83 -21.71
CA LEU A 254 -25.92 13.56 -21.75
C LEU A 254 -26.42 13.15 -23.14
N SER A 255 -25.73 13.56 -24.20
CA SER A 255 -26.06 13.21 -25.57
C SER A 255 -25.43 11.89 -25.97
N GLU A 256 -25.99 11.24 -26.99
CA GLU A 256 -25.36 10.05 -27.58
C GLU A 256 -23.97 10.39 -28.13
N PRO A 257 -22.98 9.47 -27.99
CA PRO A 257 -21.65 9.68 -28.55
C PRO A 257 -21.71 9.79 -30.07
N TYR A 258 -20.98 10.74 -30.62
CA TYR A 258 -20.85 10.86 -32.08
C TYR A 258 -20.18 9.62 -32.67
N HIS A 259 -20.63 9.18 -33.85
CA HIS A 259 -19.87 8.21 -34.62
C HIS A 259 -18.77 8.93 -35.40
N SER A 260 -17.63 8.26 -35.60
CA SER A 260 -16.53 8.82 -36.38
C SER A 260 -16.96 9.26 -37.78
N LYS A 261 -17.96 8.60 -38.36
CA LYS A 261 -18.55 8.95 -39.67
C LYS A 261 -19.29 10.29 -39.69
N ASP A 262 -19.79 10.74 -38.55
CA ASP A 262 -20.59 11.97 -38.44
C ASP A 262 -19.70 13.21 -38.27
N VAL A 263 -18.44 13.01 -37.87
CA VAL A 263 -17.50 14.09 -37.51
C VAL A 263 -16.27 14.11 -38.41
N LEU A 264 -15.86 12.97 -38.95
CA LEU A 264 -14.74 12.89 -39.89
C LEU A 264 -15.21 13.23 -41.30
N ARG A 265 -14.30 13.84 -42.06
CA ARG A 265 -14.43 14.11 -43.48
C ARG A 265 -14.80 12.85 -44.26
N ALA A 266 -15.88 12.90 -45.02
CA ALA A 266 -16.36 11.77 -45.83
C ALA A 266 -15.44 11.46 -47.02
N ASP A 267 -14.59 12.41 -47.39
CA ASP A 267 -13.69 12.42 -48.54
C ASP A 267 -12.39 11.62 -48.33
N GLY A 268 -12.07 11.17 -47.11
CA GLY A 268 -10.95 10.26 -46.84
C GLY A 268 -9.55 10.80 -47.14
N GLU A 269 -9.41 12.07 -47.53
CA GLU A 269 -8.11 12.75 -47.67
C GLU A 269 -7.63 13.27 -46.30
N LEU A 270 -6.33 13.06 -46.05
CA LEU A 270 -5.61 13.51 -44.84
C LEU A 270 -5.45 15.03 -44.79
#